data_AF-A0A9P5K8G1-F1
#
_entry.id   AF-A0A9P5K8G1-F1
#
_cell.length_a   1.000
_cell.length_b   1.000
_cell.length_c   1.000
_cell.angle_alpha   90.00
_cell.angle_beta   90.00
_cell.angle_gamma   90.00
#
_symmetry.space_group_name_H-M   'P 1'
#
loop_
_entity.id
_entity.type
_entity.pdbx_description
1 polymer ?
#
loop_
_entity_poly.entity_id
_entity_poly.type
_entity_poly.pdbx_seq_one_letter_code
_entity_poly.pdbx_strand_id
1 'polypeptide(L)'
;MQLTTLVGTSFVALASALNTSYPPINLGYFSYPHGNLFVAWSPFTPTKTSDVQEVCDTSGAIQGTATWTSIRAYNTYVFDPICRNPFNVTDDATNTTYYNLELACEDDNIPLYAEPEVTAVVDVATNRTIQTCVPAVVEGENYASCSKAPYQGVRFSFACSS
;
A
#
# COMPACT_ATOMS: atom_id res chain seq x y z
N MET A 1 31.58 -24.40 37.28
CA MET A 1 31.71 -24.07 35.85
C MET A 1 30.35 -24.29 35.22
N GLN A 2 29.62 -23.22 34.92
CA GLN A 2 28.32 -23.30 34.26
C GLN A 2 28.11 -22.01 33.47
N LEU A 3 28.32 -22.07 32.17
CA LEU A 3 28.04 -20.97 31.24
C LEU A 3 27.98 -21.55 29.82
N THR A 4 26.85 -22.15 29.50
CA THR A 4 26.47 -22.49 28.13
C THR A 4 24.97 -22.37 28.04
N THR A 5 24.48 -21.29 27.43
CA THR A 5 23.38 -21.24 26.45
C THR A 5 22.80 -19.82 26.39
N LEU A 6 23.38 -18.99 25.53
CA LEU A 6 22.78 -17.73 25.07
C LEU A 6 23.12 -17.54 23.58
N VAL A 7 22.81 -18.57 22.77
CA VAL A 7 22.85 -18.48 21.31
C VAL A 7 21.65 -19.27 20.81
N GLY A 8 20.51 -18.61 20.63
CA GLY A 8 19.31 -19.31 20.15
C GLY A 8 18.15 -18.41 19.77
N THR A 9 18.07 -17.20 20.31
CA THR A 9 16.90 -16.34 20.09
C THR A 9 16.96 -15.48 18.83
N SER A 10 18.14 -15.24 18.24
CA SER A 10 18.27 -14.34 17.08
C SER A 10 17.93 -14.96 15.72
N PHE A 11 17.97 -16.30 15.58
CA PHE A 11 17.79 -16.95 14.28
C PHE A 11 16.32 -17.25 13.93
N VAL A 12 15.43 -17.30 14.91
CA VAL A 12 14.02 -17.65 14.69
C VAL A 12 13.26 -16.50 14.02
N ALA A 13 13.59 -15.24 14.35
CA ALA A 13 12.97 -14.05 13.75
C ALA A 13 13.35 -13.86 12.26
N LEU A 14 14.58 -14.22 11.88
CA LEU A 14 15.03 -14.20 10.48
C LEU A 14 14.35 -15.30 9.64
N ALA A 15 14.09 -16.46 10.23
CA ALA A 15 13.43 -17.56 9.54
C ALA A 15 11.93 -17.30 9.28
N SER A 16 11.24 -16.58 10.17
CA SER A 16 9.84 -16.19 9.96
C SER A 16 9.66 -15.16 8.85
N ALA A 17 10.61 -14.26 8.64
CA ALA A 17 10.56 -13.26 7.56
C ALA A 17 10.86 -13.85 6.17
N LEU A 18 11.55 -14.99 6.11
CA LEU A 18 11.89 -15.69 4.85
C LEU A 18 10.70 -16.40 4.19
N ASN A 19 9.62 -16.67 4.93
CA ASN A 19 8.44 -17.41 4.46
C ASN A 19 7.15 -16.58 4.51
N THR A 20 7.23 -15.26 4.69
CA THR A 20 6.05 -14.40 4.62
C THR A 20 5.59 -14.32 3.16
N SER A 21 4.50 -15.01 2.84
CA SER A 21 3.79 -14.78 1.58
C SER A 21 2.97 -13.51 1.72
N TYR A 22 3.25 -12.50 0.90
CA TYR A 22 2.50 -11.26 0.87
C TYR A 22 1.38 -11.37 -0.18
N PRO A 23 0.12 -11.14 0.19
CA PRO A 23 -0.97 -11.02 -0.78
C PRO A 23 -0.75 -9.80 -1.68
N PRO A 24 -1.33 -9.76 -2.91
CA PRO A 24 -1.18 -8.63 -3.81
C PRO A 24 -1.51 -7.30 -3.14
N ILE A 25 -0.54 -6.38 -3.17
CA ILE A 25 -0.72 -5.02 -2.68
C ILE A 25 -1.07 -4.15 -3.89
N ASN A 26 -2.12 -3.37 -3.76
CA ASN A 26 -2.60 -2.49 -4.80
C ASN A 26 -2.49 -1.06 -4.33
N LEU A 27 -2.05 -0.17 -5.22
CA LEU A 27 -1.75 1.22 -4.90
C LEU A 27 -2.59 2.16 -5.76
N GLY A 28 -2.99 3.27 -5.16
CA GLY A 28 -3.79 4.26 -5.87
C GLY A 28 -3.91 5.57 -5.13
N TYR A 29 -4.79 6.41 -5.66
CA TYR A 29 -5.11 7.70 -5.08
C TYR A 29 -6.56 7.73 -4.69
N PHE A 30 -6.84 8.21 -3.48
CA PHE A 30 -8.16 8.65 -3.10
C PHE A 30 -8.21 10.17 -3.12
N SER A 31 -8.99 10.73 -4.04
CA SER A 31 -9.21 12.17 -4.15
C SER A 31 -10.44 12.57 -3.34
N TYR A 32 -10.35 13.71 -2.67
CA TYR A 32 -11.48 14.38 -2.01
C TYR A 32 -11.35 15.90 -2.20
N PRO A 33 -12.40 16.72 -1.96
CA PRO A 33 -12.44 18.13 -2.38
C PRO A 33 -11.28 19.03 -1.91
N HIS A 34 -10.51 18.61 -0.90
CA HIS A 34 -9.44 19.41 -0.29
C HIS A 34 -8.11 18.64 -0.14
N GLY A 35 -7.91 17.55 -0.88
CA GLY A 35 -6.66 16.80 -0.84
C GLY A 35 -6.70 15.49 -1.61
N ASN A 36 -5.56 14.82 -1.65
CA ASN A 36 -5.43 13.49 -2.22
C ASN A 36 -4.67 12.61 -1.23
N LEU A 37 -5.14 11.38 -1.02
CA LEU A 37 -4.41 10.38 -0.27
C LEU A 37 -3.78 9.41 -1.26
N PHE A 38 -2.51 9.09 -1.10
CA PHE A 38 -1.95 7.87 -1.69
C PHE A 38 -2.27 6.72 -0.75
N VAL A 39 -2.90 5.68 -1.27
CA VAL A 39 -3.47 4.59 -0.49
C VAL A 39 -2.98 3.24 -1.00
N ALA A 40 -2.93 2.28 -0.09
CA ALA A 40 -2.74 0.86 -0.39
C ALA A 40 -3.93 0.04 0.09
N TRP A 41 -4.24 -1.04 -0.62
CA TRP A 41 -5.20 -2.06 -0.20
C TRP A 41 -4.73 -3.45 -0.61
N SER A 42 -5.27 -4.47 0.05
CA SER A 42 -4.93 -5.87 -0.15
C SER A 42 -6.13 -6.75 0.26
N PRO A 43 -6.37 -7.90 -0.41
CA PRO A 43 -5.58 -8.51 -1.48
C PRO A 43 -6.18 -8.26 -2.87
N PHE A 44 -7.34 -7.60 -2.92
CA PHE A 44 -8.17 -7.51 -4.10
C PHE A 44 -7.53 -6.61 -5.17
N THR A 45 -7.24 -7.19 -6.32
CA THR A 45 -6.64 -6.49 -7.47
C THR A 45 -7.75 -6.21 -8.49
N PRO A 46 -8.13 -4.93 -8.71
CA PRO A 46 -9.16 -4.59 -9.70
C PRO A 46 -8.76 -4.98 -11.13
N THR A 47 -9.71 -5.49 -11.90
CA THR A 47 -9.51 -5.86 -13.31
C THR A 47 -10.39 -5.09 -14.28
N LYS A 48 -11.46 -4.47 -13.79
CA LYS A 48 -12.43 -3.65 -14.54
C LYS A 48 -12.90 -2.45 -13.71
N THR A 49 -13.47 -1.44 -14.34
CA THR A 49 -13.96 -0.23 -13.64
C THR A 49 -14.92 -0.53 -12.48
N SER A 50 -15.78 -1.55 -12.61
CA SER A 50 -16.68 -1.92 -11.51
C SER A 50 -15.96 -2.44 -10.27
N ASP A 51 -14.77 -3.03 -10.44
CA ASP A 51 -13.95 -3.49 -9.31
C ASP A 51 -13.32 -2.28 -8.61
N VAL A 52 -12.90 -1.26 -9.37
CA VAL A 52 -12.43 0.02 -8.81
C VAL A 52 -13.57 0.72 -8.06
N GLN A 53 -14.79 0.64 -8.58
CA GLN A 53 -15.99 1.13 -7.89
C GLN A 53 -16.24 0.37 -6.59
N GLU A 54 -16.09 -0.96 -6.56
CA GLU A 54 -16.21 -1.76 -5.33
C GLU A 54 -15.17 -1.36 -4.29
N VAL A 55 -13.91 -1.17 -4.71
CA VAL A 55 -12.87 -0.59 -3.85
C VAL A 55 -13.37 0.75 -3.31
N CYS A 56 -13.78 1.67 -4.19
CA CYS A 56 -14.30 3.01 -3.83
C CYS A 56 -15.45 2.97 -2.81
N ASP A 57 -16.46 2.15 -3.05
CA ASP A 57 -17.69 2.04 -2.27
C ASP A 57 -17.41 1.47 -0.87
N THR A 58 -16.41 0.60 -0.76
CA THR A 58 -15.94 0.02 0.51
C THR A 58 -15.00 0.96 1.28
N SER A 59 -15.07 2.28 0.99
CA SER A 59 -14.08 3.31 1.33
C SER A 59 -13.41 3.10 2.69
N GLY A 60 -12.17 2.62 2.63
CA GLY A 60 -11.36 2.23 3.78
C GLY A 60 -11.37 3.25 4.93
N ALA A 61 -11.43 2.79 6.19
CA ALA A 61 -11.49 3.53 7.48
C ALA A 61 -12.58 4.61 7.64
N ILE A 62 -12.91 5.36 6.59
CA ILE A 62 -13.92 6.41 6.50
C ILE A 62 -15.33 5.83 6.63
N GLN A 63 -15.57 4.62 6.10
CA GLN A 63 -16.82 3.86 6.30
C GLN A 63 -16.72 2.76 7.38
N GLY A 64 -15.62 2.70 8.14
CA GLY A 64 -15.43 1.73 9.22
C GLY A 64 -15.00 0.32 8.77
N THR A 65 -14.84 0.08 7.47
CA THR A 65 -14.19 -1.11 6.90
C THR A 65 -12.73 -0.78 6.63
N ALA A 66 -11.76 -1.48 7.21
CA ALA A 66 -10.35 -1.11 7.11
C ALA A 66 -9.68 -1.57 5.80
N THR A 67 -10.35 -1.37 4.65
CA THR A 67 -9.87 -1.91 3.36
C THR A 67 -8.69 -1.14 2.78
N TRP A 68 -8.48 0.11 3.19
CA TRP A 68 -7.39 0.95 2.71
C TRP A 68 -6.51 1.46 3.85
N THR A 69 -5.22 1.53 3.58
CA THR A 69 -4.26 2.27 4.41
C THR A 69 -3.76 3.49 3.67
N SER A 70 -3.83 4.66 4.32
CA SER A 70 -3.20 5.88 3.80
C SER A 70 -1.70 5.82 3.99
N ILE A 71 -0.95 5.85 2.89
CA ILE A 71 0.52 5.94 2.87
C ILE A 71 0.93 7.40 3.05
N ARG A 72 0.28 8.31 2.32
CA ARG A 72 0.57 9.75 2.40
C ARG A 72 -0.70 10.56 2.14
N ALA A 73 -0.96 11.54 3.00
CA ALA A 73 -1.99 12.55 2.75
C ALA A 73 -1.34 13.80 2.15
N TYR A 74 -1.75 14.21 0.95
CA TYR A 74 -1.45 15.53 0.41
C TYR A 74 -2.50 16.55 0.85
N ASN A 75 -2.11 17.38 1.82
CA ASN A 75 -2.88 18.52 2.34
C ASN A 75 -1.91 19.68 2.67
N THR A 76 -2.35 20.73 3.37
CA THR A 76 -1.49 21.88 3.73
C THR A 76 -0.35 21.56 4.72
N TYR A 77 -0.26 20.31 5.20
CA TYR A 77 0.63 19.87 6.28
C TYR A 77 1.31 18.53 5.95
N VAL A 78 1.72 18.30 4.70
CA VAL A 78 2.50 17.09 4.35
C VAL A 78 3.93 17.24 4.85
N PHE A 79 4.42 16.26 5.61
CA PHE A 79 5.77 16.31 6.19
C PHE A 79 6.73 15.24 5.62
N ASP A 80 6.22 14.14 5.08
CA ASP A 80 7.05 12.98 4.72
C ASP A 80 6.99 12.64 3.21
N PRO A 81 8.10 12.11 2.64
CA PRO A 81 8.12 11.61 1.27
C PRO A 81 7.17 10.41 1.09
N ILE A 82 6.82 10.09 -0.14
CA ILE A 82 5.96 8.94 -0.45
C ILE A 82 6.76 7.63 -0.54
N CYS A 83 7.96 7.72 -1.10
CA CYS A 83 8.93 6.64 -1.20
C CYS A 83 9.81 6.66 0.04
N ARG A 84 10.32 5.50 0.45
CA ARG A 84 11.13 5.34 1.68
C ARG A 84 10.46 5.78 2.98
N ASN A 85 9.14 5.97 2.95
CA ASN A 85 8.34 6.26 4.13
C ASN A 85 7.60 4.99 4.55
N PRO A 86 7.82 4.48 5.78
CA PRO A 86 7.17 3.27 6.26
C PRO A 86 5.64 3.40 6.30
N PHE A 87 4.96 2.38 5.81
CA PHE A 87 3.52 2.19 5.93
C PHE A 87 3.20 0.75 6.34
N ASN A 88 1.94 0.54 6.71
CA ASN A 88 1.40 -0.78 7.00
C ASN A 88 0.28 -1.08 6.00
N VAL A 89 -0.04 -2.34 5.78
CA VAL A 89 -1.23 -2.72 5.00
C VAL A 89 -1.89 -3.93 5.64
N THR A 90 -3.20 -3.90 5.78
CA THR A 90 -3.98 -5.04 6.26
C THR A 90 -4.57 -5.76 5.07
N ASP A 91 -4.40 -7.08 5.05
CA ASP A 91 -5.10 -7.96 4.13
C ASP A 91 -6.52 -8.20 4.64
N ASP A 92 -7.52 -7.72 3.89
CA ASP A 92 -8.93 -7.86 4.27
C ASP A 92 -9.40 -9.32 4.33
N ALA A 93 -8.79 -10.22 3.55
CA ALA A 93 -9.21 -11.62 3.52
C ALA A 93 -8.79 -12.39 4.78
N THR A 94 -7.63 -12.05 5.35
CA THR A 94 -7.06 -12.75 6.51
C THR A 94 -7.02 -11.91 7.78
N ASN A 95 -7.29 -10.60 7.68
CA ASN A 95 -7.11 -9.61 8.72
C ASN A 95 -5.66 -9.53 9.26
N THR A 96 -4.69 -9.94 8.45
CA THR A 96 -3.26 -9.87 8.78
C THR A 96 -2.71 -8.51 8.38
N THR A 97 -2.12 -7.79 9.33
CA THR A 97 -1.41 -6.55 9.04
C THR A 97 0.07 -6.81 8.80
N TYR A 98 0.55 -6.37 7.65
CA TYR A 98 1.96 -6.33 7.29
C TYR A 98 2.51 -4.95 7.65
N TYR A 99 3.56 -4.94 8.46
CA TYR A 99 4.11 -3.72 9.05
C TYR A 99 5.46 -3.34 8.43
N ASN A 100 5.81 -2.06 8.54
CA ASN A 100 7.12 -1.53 8.13
C ASN A 100 7.46 -1.87 6.67
N LEU A 101 6.51 -1.60 5.78
CA LEU A 101 6.71 -1.67 4.34
C LEU A 101 7.09 -0.29 3.82
N GLU A 102 7.88 -0.22 2.76
CA GLU A 102 8.20 1.01 2.06
C GLU A 102 7.95 0.87 0.56
N LEU A 103 7.61 1.97 -0.08
CA LEU A 103 7.59 2.04 -1.54
C LEU A 103 9.00 2.31 -2.04
N ALA A 104 9.44 1.50 -3.00
CA ALA A 104 10.56 1.82 -3.87
C ALA A 104 10.03 2.50 -5.13
N CYS A 105 10.62 3.63 -5.48
CA CYS A 105 10.24 4.42 -6.63
C CYS A 105 11.42 4.58 -7.59
N GLU A 106 11.17 5.01 -8.82
CA GLU A 106 12.23 5.34 -9.78
C GLU A 106 13.08 6.53 -9.32
N ASP A 107 12.43 7.54 -8.71
CA ASP A 107 13.06 8.68 -8.06
C ASP A 107 12.56 8.79 -6.61
N ASP A 108 13.47 8.98 -5.65
CA ASP A 108 13.14 9.21 -4.24
C ASP A 108 12.88 10.71 -3.95
N ASN A 109 13.28 11.63 -4.84
CA ASN A 109 13.13 13.09 -4.69
C ASN A 109 11.91 13.65 -5.45
N ILE A 110 10.77 12.98 -5.33
CA ILE A 110 9.55 13.39 -6.03
C ILE A 110 8.92 14.60 -5.34
N PRO A 111 8.63 15.70 -6.07
CA PRO A 111 7.88 16.83 -5.52
C PRO A 111 6.54 16.39 -4.91
N LEU A 112 6.09 17.03 -3.83
CA LEU A 112 4.86 16.65 -3.12
C LEU A 112 3.60 16.62 -4.00
N TYR A 113 3.58 17.46 -5.05
CA TYR A 113 2.48 17.59 -6.01
C TYR A 113 2.61 16.67 -7.23
N ALA A 114 3.70 15.93 -7.36
CA ALA A 114 3.92 14.99 -8.45
C ALA A 114 3.49 13.57 -8.03
N GLU A 115 3.16 12.76 -9.04
CA GLU A 115 2.81 11.36 -8.87
C GLU A 115 4.09 10.52 -8.86
N PRO A 116 4.35 9.69 -7.82
CA PRO A 116 5.44 8.72 -7.86
C PRO A 116 5.27 7.68 -8.97
N GLU A 117 6.39 7.29 -9.54
CA GLU A 117 6.54 6.05 -10.31
C GLU A 117 7.02 4.95 -9.36
N VAL A 118 6.08 4.17 -8.82
CA VAL A 118 6.36 3.09 -7.88
C VAL A 118 6.77 1.83 -8.64
N THR A 119 7.90 1.25 -8.26
CA THR A 119 8.47 0.04 -8.89
C THR A 119 8.36 -1.20 -8.03
N ALA A 120 8.27 -1.05 -6.71
CA ALA A 120 8.18 -2.18 -5.78
C ALA A 120 7.67 -1.78 -4.39
N VAL A 121 7.25 -2.80 -3.64
CA VAL A 121 7.10 -2.73 -2.18
C VAL A 121 8.26 -3.50 -1.54
N VAL A 122 8.86 -2.92 -0.52
CA VAL A 122 10.04 -3.43 0.19
C VAL A 122 9.70 -3.61 1.66
N ASP A 123 10.14 -4.73 2.25
CA ASP A 123 10.15 -4.92 3.69
C ASP A 123 11.38 -4.21 4.28
N VAL A 124 11.16 -3.25 5.19
CA VAL A 124 12.23 -2.42 5.77
C VAL A 124 13.17 -3.22 6.65
N ALA A 125 12.66 -4.21 7.40
CA ALA A 125 13.46 -4.99 8.33
C ALA A 125 14.49 -5.88 7.61
N THR A 126 14.13 -6.38 6.43
CA THR A 126 14.99 -7.26 5.63
C THR A 126 15.63 -6.55 4.43
N ASN A 127 15.19 -5.34 4.11
CA ASN A 127 15.54 -4.59 2.90
C ASN A 127 15.36 -5.42 1.62
N ARG A 128 14.29 -6.22 1.57
CA ARG A 128 13.98 -7.10 0.43
C ARG A 128 12.74 -6.61 -0.28
N THR A 129 12.79 -6.61 -1.60
CA THR A 129 11.60 -6.49 -2.44
C THR A 129 10.68 -7.67 -2.17
N ILE A 130 9.48 -7.38 -1.68
CA ILE A 130 8.44 -8.39 -1.43
C ILE A 130 7.49 -8.52 -2.62
N GLN A 131 7.30 -7.42 -3.37
CA GLN A 131 6.50 -7.37 -4.59
C GLN A 131 7.07 -6.34 -5.55
N THR A 132 6.97 -6.65 -6.84
CA THR A 132 7.18 -5.70 -7.94
C THR A 132 5.86 -5.06 -8.32
N CYS A 133 5.88 -3.78 -8.64
CA CYS A 133 4.70 -3.00 -8.99
C CYS A 133 4.77 -2.58 -10.44
N VAL A 134 3.64 -2.69 -11.13
CA VAL A 134 3.47 -2.21 -12.51
C VAL A 134 2.25 -1.29 -12.59
N PRO A 135 2.21 -0.36 -13.56
CA PRO A 135 1.01 0.44 -13.80
C PRO A 135 -0.23 -0.43 -13.93
N ALA A 136 -1.31 -0.03 -13.26
CA ALA A 136 -2.56 -0.76 -13.23
C ALA A 136 -3.17 -0.86 -14.64
N VAL A 137 -3.61 -2.06 -15.02
CA VAL A 137 -4.35 -2.32 -16.25
C VAL A 137 -5.77 -2.74 -15.88
N VAL A 138 -6.74 -1.98 -16.37
CA VAL A 138 -8.15 -2.13 -16.01
C VAL A 138 -8.98 -2.09 -17.29
N GLU A 139 -9.96 -2.99 -17.42
CA GLU A 139 -10.96 -2.88 -18.46
C GLU A 139 -11.84 -1.64 -18.19
N GLY A 140 -11.71 -0.62 -19.03
CA GLY A 140 -12.41 0.66 -18.90
C GLY A 140 -11.55 1.75 -18.24
N GLU A 141 -12.16 2.50 -17.33
CA GLU A 141 -11.49 3.52 -16.53
C GLU A 141 -10.89 2.92 -15.25
N ASN A 142 -9.68 3.36 -14.90
CA ASN A 142 -9.04 3.04 -13.62
C ASN A 142 -9.48 3.99 -12.50
N TYR A 143 -10.48 4.84 -12.75
CA TYR A 143 -11.06 5.76 -11.78
C TYR A 143 -12.52 5.39 -11.51
N ALA A 144 -12.95 5.53 -10.26
CA ALA A 144 -14.34 5.40 -9.86
C ALA A 144 -14.71 6.49 -8.83
N SER A 145 -15.97 6.93 -8.84
CA SER A 145 -16.47 7.96 -7.92
C SER A 145 -17.13 7.28 -6.72
N CYS A 146 -16.69 7.57 -5.49
CA CYS A 146 -17.21 6.89 -4.29
C CYS A 146 -18.55 7.48 -3.81
N SER A 147 -18.98 8.60 -4.40
CA SER A 147 -20.28 9.19 -4.10
C SER A 147 -20.86 9.90 -5.31
N LYS A 148 -22.13 10.31 -5.20
CA LYS A 148 -22.78 11.21 -6.16
C LYS A 148 -22.25 12.64 -6.06
N ALA A 149 -21.54 12.98 -4.99
CA ALA A 149 -20.89 14.28 -4.89
C ALA A 149 -19.67 14.28 -5.83
N PRO A 150 -19.54 15.29 -6.70
CA PRO A 150 -18.34 15.40 -7.51
C PRO A 150 -17.11 15.51 -6.58
N TYR A 151 -15.97 15.04 -7.06
CA TYR A 151 -14.65 15.18 -6.42
C TYR A 151 -14.29 14.19 -5.30
N GLN A 152 -15.05 13.10 -5.10
CA GLN A 152 -14.61 11.96 -4.28
C GLN A 152 -14.47 10.69 -5.11
N GLY A 153 -13.28 10.13 -5.17
CA GLY A 153 -13.06 8.93 -5.98
C GLY A 153 -11.72 8.27 -5.77
N VAL A 154 -11.63 7.03 -6.25
CA VAL A 154 -10.41 6.22 -6.23
C VAL A 154 -9.89 6.09 -7.64
N ARG A 155 -8.58 6.29 -7.80
CA ARG A 155 -7.84 5.95 -9.01
C ARG A 155 -6.85 4.82 -8.72
N PHE A 156 -7.06 3.66 -9.33
CA PHE A 156 -6.13 2.54 -9.28
C PHE A 156 -4.92 2.82 -10.17
N SER A 157 -3.73 2.82 -9.58
CA SER A 157 -2.50 3.31 -10.24
C SER A 157 -1.45 2.23 -10.42
N PHE A 158 -1.24 1.34 -9.44
CA PHE A 158 -0.26 0.26 -9.55
C PHE A 158 -0.77 -1.04 -8.95
N ALA A 159 -0.57 -2.14 -9.66
CA ALA A 159 -0.78 -3.50 -9.17
C ALA A 159 0.57 -4.10 -8.78
N CYS A 160 0.71 -4.59 -7.55
CA CYS A 160 1.93 -5.23 -7.09
C CYS A 160 1.74 -6.73 -6.87
N SER A 161 2.76 -7.51 -7.21
CA SER A 161 2.78 -8.97 -7.08
C SER A 161 4.21 -9.49 -6.90
N SER A 162 4.33 -10.65 -6.25
CA SER A 162 5.61 -11.33 -5.98
C SER A 162 6.20 -12.04 -7.19
#